data_AF-A0AAE0NQG7-F1
#
_entry.id   AF-A0AAE0NQG7-F1
#
_cell.length_a   1.000
_cell.length_b   1.000
_cell.length_c   1.000
_cell.angle_alpha   90.00
_cell.angle_beta   90.00
_cell.angle_gamma   90.00
#
_symmetry.space_group_name_H-M   'P 1'
#
loop_
_entity.id
_entity.type
_entity.pdbx_description
1 polymer ?
#
loop_
_entity_poly.entity_id
_entity_poly.type
_entity_poly.pdbx_seq_one_letter_code
_entity_poly.pdbx_strand_id
1 'polypeptide(L)'
;MTGYGHFALPVYKPALRILMDYLYYFLILRKLRRNLQKMLNLRTTDATHSVSGIQKLAKQVLCYVEDMECVGERDNLLRLPIPPIPEPVQMLNKALHEKMARPIFKWATERGFEIEREISHGPTVLWLQGGGITCPSDMVSILVFVQRPTPKHSGGAVVEVTGGGEGLAARQEPPFMGEVRTPITDPLFCSSMFECQVGDILLLEGGEKLVARRGIEPCDVCMFCVMHRTTPRKGAAGENAA
;
A
#
# COMPACT_ATOMS: atom_id res chain seq x y z
N MET A 1 -26.34 -53.59 41.24
CA MET A 1 -27.09 -52.41 40.81
C MET A 1 -26.11 -51.27 40.60
N THR A 2 -26.23 -50.62 39.46
CA THR A 2 -25.31 -49.68 38.82
C THR A 2 -25.14 -48.35 39.56
N GLY A 3 -23.92 -47.80 39.54
CA GLY A 3 -23.64 -46.42 39.93
C GLY A 3 -22.34 -45.93 39.30
N TYR A 4 -22.43 -45.42 38.07
CA TYR A 4 -21.37 -44.67 37.39
C TYR A 4 -21.30 -43.23 37.93
N GLY A 5 -20.07 -42.71 38.01
CA GLY A 5 -19.76 -41.39 37.46
C GLY A 5 -19.64 -40.23 38.44
N HIS A 6 -18.40 -39.95 38.86
CA HIS A 6 -17.90 -38.58 38.90
C HIS A 6 -16.39 -38.58 38.67
N PHE A 7 -15.98 -38.47 37.40
CA PHE A 7 -14.61 -38.12 37.06
C PHE A 7 -14.46 -36.60 37.08
N ALA A 8 -13.39 -36.17 37.75
CA ALA A 8 -13.00 -34.80 37.99
C ALA A 8 -12.59 -34.06 36.71
N LEU A 9 -12.90 -32.76 36.63
CA LEU A 9 -12.21 -31.82 35.76
C LEU A 9 -12.04 -30.47 36.49
N PRO A 10 -10.81 -30.14 36.93
CA PRO A 10 -10.35 -28.76 36.77
C PRO A 10 -8.84 -28.70 36.49
N VAL A 11 -8.36 -29.09 35.31
CA VAL A 11 -6.91 -28.96 34.96
C VAL A 11 -6.66 -28.36 33.57
N TYR A 12 -7.69 -28.11 32.76
CA TYR A 12 -7.50 -27.71 31.34
C TYR A 12 -7.26 -26.21 31.09
N LYS A 13 -7.52 -25.31 32.05
CA LYS A 13 -7.45 -23.85 31.81
C LYS A 13 -6.05 -23.29 31.54
N PRO A 14 -4.96 -23.70 32.24
CA PRO A 14 -3.63 -23.14 32.00
C PRO A 14 -3.03 -23.63 30.67
N ALA A 15 -3.23 -24.91 30.35
CA ALA A 15 -2.71 -25.52 29.13
C ALA A 15 -3.36 -24.91 27.87
N LEU A 16 -4.66 -24.64 27.89
CA LEU A 16 -5.34 -23.96 26.78
C LEU A 16 -4.82 -22.53 26.57
N ARG A 17 -4.53 -21.81 27.66
CA ARG A 17 -4.01 -20.44 27.60
C ARG A 17 -2.61 -20.40 26.98
N ILE A 18 -1.73 -21.31 27.39
CA ILE A 18 -0.39 -21.45 26.81
C ILE A 18 -0.50 -21.80 25.31
N LEU A 19 -1.37 -22.75 24.94
CA LEU A 19 -1.56 -23.14 23.54
C LEU A 19 -2.08 -21.97 22.68
N MET A 20 -2.99 -21.16 23.23
CA MET A 20 -3.49 -19.94 22.57
C MET A 20 -2.38 -18.89 22.41
N ASP A 21 -1.55 -18.68 23.42
CA ASP A 21 -0.42 -17.75 23.35
C ASP A 21 0.63 -18.19 22.30
N TYR A 22 0.88 -19.50 22.19
CA TYR A 22 1.77 -20.06 21.16
C TYR A 22 1.19 -19.94 19.75
N LEU A 23 -0.10 -20.25 19.56
CA LEU A 23 -0.78 -20.06 18.28
C LEU A 23 -0.79 -18.58 17.88
N TYR A 24 -1.02 -17.70 18.85
CA TYR A 24 -0.99 -16.26 18.66
C TYR A 24 0.40 -15.77 18.24
N TYR A 25 1.45 -16.19 18.95
CA TYR A 25 2.84 -15.88 18.61
C TYR A 25 3.22 -16.41 17.22
N PHE A 26 2.79 -17.62 16.88
CA PHE A 26 3.02 -18.22 15.56
C PHE A 26 2.33 -17.44 14.44
N LEU A 27 1.09 -16.97 14.65
CA LEU A 27 0.37 -16.11 13.69
C LEU A 27 1.09 -14.78 13.49
N ILE A 28 1.57 -14.16 14.57
CA ILE A 28 2.39 -12.94 14.49
C ILE A 28 3.65 -13.18 13.67
N LEU A 29 4.42 -14.22 13.99
CA LEU A 29 5.66 -14.55 13.27
C LEU A 29 5.40 -14.84 11.79
N ARG A 30 4.32 -15.54 11.46
CA ARG A 30 3.93 -15.81 10.08
C ARG A 30 3.55 -14.52 9.35
N LYS A 31 2.87 -13.58 10.00
CA LYS A 31 2.49 -12.28 9.40
C LYS A 31 3.69 -11.34 9.27
N LEU A 32 4.58 -11.32 10.26
CA LEU A 32 5.85 -10.58 10.22
C LEU A 32 6.77 -11.08 9.11
N ARG A 33 6.94 -12.41 9.00
CA ARG A 33 7.71 -13.04 7.91
C ARG A 33 7.14 -12.69 6.54
N ARG A 34 5.81 -12.73 6.40
CA ARG A 34 5.12 -12.30 5.17
C ARG A 34 5.38 -10.84 4.85
N ASN A 35 5.36 -9.93 5.84
CA ASN A 35 5.64 -8.52 5.62
C ASN A 35 7.09 -8.26 5.23
N LEU A 36 8.05 -8.92 5.87
CA LEU A 36 9.46 -8.89 5.46
C LEU A 36 9.65 -9.38 4.02
N GLN A 37 8.93 -10.43 3.62
CA GLN A 37 8.93 -10.94 2.25
C GLN A 37 8.30 -9.96 1.24
N LYS A 38 7.27 -9.16 1.62
CA LYS A 38 6.70 -8.10 0.75
C LYS A 38 7.79 -7.12 0.32
N MET A 39 8.65 -6.75 1.27
CA MET A 39 9.69 -5.75 1.05
C MET A 39 10.86 -6.29 0.23
N LEU A 40 11.22 -7.56 0.43
CA LEU A 40 12.28 -8.22 -0.34
C LEU A 40 11.87 -8.46 -1.80
N ASN A 41 10.67 -9.01 -2.03
CA ASN A 41 10.23 -9.43 -3.36
C ASN A 41 9.95 -8.27 -4.33
N LEU A 42 9.63 -7.06 -3.84
CA LEU A 42 9.50 -5.87 -4.69
C LEU A 42 10.86 -5.28 -5.11
N ARG A 43 11.93 -5.57 -4.36
CA ARG A 43 13.28 -5.03 -4.63
C ARG A 43 14.18 -5.97 -5.43
N THR A 44 13.95 -7.28 -5.44
CA THR A 44 14.92 -8.23 -6.02
C THR A 44 14.53 -8.76 -7.41
N THR A 45 15.22 -8.22 -8.40
CA THR A 45 15.97 -8.92 -9.49
C THR A 45 15.34 -9.30 -10.83
N ASP A 46 14.07 -8.99 -11.13
CA ASP A 46 13.59 -8.92 -12.54
C ASP A 46 12.79 -7.63 -12.83
N ALA A 47 12.59 -6.82 -11.79
CA ALA A 47 11.80 -5.61 -11.80
C ALA A 47 12.63 -4.33 -12.06
N THR A 48 13.97 -4.39 -12.07
CA THR A 48 14.81 -3.17 -12.06
C THR A 48 14.65 -2.29 -13.30
N HIS A 49 14.64 -2.87 -14.51
CA HIS A 49 14.38 -2.12 -15.74
C HIS A 49 12.92 -1.66 -15.85
N SER A 50 11.98 -2.50 -15.42
CA SER A 50 10.54 -2.24 -15.46
C SER A 50 10.13 -1.10 -14.52
N VAL A 51 10.64 -1.15 -13.29
CA VAL A 51 10.49 -0.15 -12.23
C VAL A 51 11.17 1.16 -12.62
N SER A 52 12.31 1.13 -13.33
CA SER A 52 12.95 2.37 -13.79
C SER A 52 12.04 3.23 -14.70
N GLY A 53 11.19 2.60 -15.52
CA GLY A 53 10.23 3.32 -16.37
C GLY A 53 9.07 3.91 -15.56
N ILE A 54 8.57 3.16 -14.58
CA ILE A 54 7.51 3.64 -13.66
C ILE A 54 8.04 4.79 -12.81
N GLN A 55 9.27 4.69 -12.29
CA GLN A 55 9.93 5.74 -11.53
C GLN A 55 10.10 7.03 -12.35
N LYS A 56 10.49 6.93 -13.63
CA LYS A 56 10.57 8.10 -14.51
C LYS A 56 9.21 8.76 -14.71
N LEU A 57 8.16 7.98 -14.97
CA LEU A 57 6.80 8.51 -15.15
C LEU A 57 6.24 9.12 -13.86
N ALA A 58 6.48 8.49 -12.71
CA ALA A 58 6.06 9.02 -11.40
C ALA A 58 6.68 10.39 -11.10
N LYS A 59 7.92 10.64 -11.55
CA LYS A 59 8.58 11.96 -11.47
C LYS A 59 8.02 12.99 -12.45
N GLN A 60 7.23 12.59 -13.44
CA GLN A 60 6.60 13.49 -14.41
C GLN A 60 5.15 13.84 -14.02
N VAL A 61 4.58 13.17 -13.02
CA VAL A 61 3.26 13.51 -12.49
C VAL A 61 3.35 14.85 -11.76
N LEU A 62 2.83 15.89 -12.40
CA LEU A 62 2.67 17.23 -11.83
C LEU A 62 1.20 17.43 -11.47
N CYS A 63 0.96 17.83 -10.24
CA CYS A 63 -0.36 18.17 -9.71
C CYS A 63 -0.27 19.52 -9.01
N TYR A 64 -1.37 20.26 -8.99
CA TYR A 64 -1.42 21.52 -8.27
C TYR A 64 -2.33 21.42 -7.06
N VAL A 65 -1.97 22.09 -5.97
CA VAL A 65 -2.74 22.08 -4.72
C VAL A 65 -4.17 22.55 -4.96
N GLU A 66 -4.32 23.59 -5.79
CA GLU A 66 -5.58 24.22 -6.14
C GLU A 66 -6.52 23.31 -6.97
N ASP A 67 -5.99 22.24 -7.56
CA ASP A 67 -6.77 21.27 -8.34
C ASP A 67 -7.23 20.08 -7.49
N MET A 68 -6.85 20.00 -6.22
CA MET A 68 -7.21 18.88 -5.35
C MET A 68 -8.42 19.18 -4.47
N GLU A 69 -9.23 18.15 -4.21
CA GLU A 69 -10.43 18.20 -3.36
C GLU A 69 -10.28 17.28 -2.15
N CYS A 70 -10.92 17.62 -1.02
CA CYS A 70 -10.94 16.74 0.15
C CYS A 70 -11.70 15.44 -0.13
N VAL A 71 -11.21 14.33 0.43
CA VAL A 71 -11.86 13.02 0.30
C VAL A 71 -12.91 12.85 1.40
N GLY A 72 -14.17 13.11 1.07
CA GLY A 72 -15.27 13.06 2.03
C GLY A 72 -15.10 14.10 3.13
N GLU A 73 -15.21 13.69 4.39
CA GLU A 73 -15.03 14.56 5.56
C GLU A 73 -13.56 14.67 6.03
N ARG A 74 -12.61 14.07 5.31
CA ARG A 74 -11.20 14.08 5.68
C ARG A 74 -10.50 15.34 5.16
N ASP A 75 -10.17 16.24 6.07
CA ASP A 75 -9.34 17.42 5.81
C ASP A 75 -7.88 17.08 5.48
N ASN A 76 -7.36 15.99 6.04
CA ASN A 76 -5.97 15.56 5.88
C ASN A 76 -5.70 14.70 4.63
N LEU A 77 -6.70 14.46 3.80
CA LEU A 77 -6.58 13.62 2.61
C LEU A 77 -7.26 14.32 1.43
N LEU A 78 -6.45 14.80 0.51
CA LEU A 78 -6.91 15.39 -0.74
C LEU A 78 -6.75 14.39 -1.88
N ARG A 79 -7.56 14.54 -2.92
CA ARG A 79 -7.45 13.79 -4.17
C ARG A 79 -7.57 14.70 -5.37
N LEU A 80 -6.97 14.29 -6.48
CA LEU A 80 -7.26 14.88 -7.77
C LEU A 80 -8.62 14.37 -8.25
N PRO A 81 -9.59 15.24 -8.58
CA PRO A 81 -10.89 14.84 -9.06
C PRO A 81 -10.77 14.06 -10.38
N ILE A 82 -11.72 13.16 -10.59
CA ILE A 82 -11.84 12.35 -11.80
C ILE A 82 -12.98 12.98 -12.61
N PRO A 83 -12.89 13.31 -13.91
CA PRO A 83 -11.81 13.78 -14.81
C PRO A 83 -11.89 15.31 -15.10
N PRO A 84 -10.94 15.91 -15.87
CA PRO A 84 -9.89 15.26 -16.66
C PRO A 84 -8.65 14.88 -15.83
N ILE A 85 -8.27 13.60 -15.89
CA ILE A 85 -7.03 13.08 -15.30
C ILE A 85 -5.84 13.51 -16.20
N PRO A 86 -4.77 14.11 -15.66
CA PRO A 86 -3.61 14.53 -16.44
C PRO A 86 -2.94 13.40 -17.23
N GLU A 87 -2.44 13.70 -18.42
CA GLU A 87 -1.77 12.72 -19.30
C GLU A 87 -0.63 11.95 -18.60
N PRO A 88 0.26 12.57 -17.79
CA PRO A 88 1.29 11.83 -17.07
C PRO A 88 0.74 10.77 -16.12
N VAL A 89 -0.41 11.03 -15.50
CA VAL A 89 -1.11 10.08 -14.61
C VAL A 89 -1.68 8.92 -15.41
N GLN A 90 -2.22 9.18 -16.60
CA GLN A 90 -2.72 8.13 -17.50
C GLN A 90 -1.57 7.24 -18.01
N MET A 91 -0.44 7.85 -18.39
CA MET A 91 0.76 7.11 -18.80
C MET A 91 1.31 6.25 -17.67
N LEU A 92 1.36 6.77 -16.45
CA LEU A 92 1.79 6.02 -15.26
C LEU A 92 0.87 4.83 -15.01
N ASN A 93 -0.46 5.03 -15.08
CA ASN A 93 -1.43 3.96 -14.91
C ASN A 93 -1.25 2.84 -15.95
N LYS A 94 -1.12 3.22 -17.23
CA LYS A 94 -0.88 2.28 -18.32
C LYS A 94 0.40 1.48 -18.10
N ALA A 95 1.50 2.16 -17.78
CA ALA A 95 2.78 1.52 -17.52
C ALA A 95 2.69 0.56 -16.32
N LEU A 96 2.02 0.95 -15.23
CA LEU A 96 1.82 0.10 -14.06
C LEU A 96 1.10 -1.21 -14.43
N HIS A 97 0.01 -1.14 -15.18
CA HIS A 97 -0.71 -2.34 -15.60
C HIS A 97 0.08 -3.21 -16.57
N GLU A 98 0.73 -2.62 -17.58
CA GLU A 98 1.52 -3.39 -18.56
C GLU A 98 2.71 -4.11 -17.91
N LYS A 99 3.35 -3.44 -16.94
CA LYS A 99 4.63 -3.88 -16.37
C LYS A 99 4.50 -4.65 -15.06
N MET A 100 3.52 -4.30 -14.22
CA MET A 100 3.41 -4.83 -12.86
C MET A 100 2.21 -5.77 -12.68
N ALA A 101 1.29 -5.89 -13.64
CA ALA A 101 0.13 -6.78 -13.49
C ALA A 101 0.55 -8.23 -13.18
N ARG A 102 1.49 -8.81 -13.95
CA ARG A 102 1.93 -10.18 -13.72
C ARG A 102 2.60 -10.37 -12.34
N PRO A 103 3.59 -9.55 -11.93
CA PRO A 103 4.13 -9.60 -10.56
C PRO A 103 3.07 -9.46 -9.47
N ILE A 104 2.14 -8.52 -9.62
CA ILE A 104 1.08 -8.25 -8.63
C ILE A 104 0.10 -9.43 -8.52
N PHE A 105 -0.35 -9.98 -9.65
CA PHE A 105 -1.24 -11.15 -9.64
C PHE A 105 -0.56 -12.41 -9.09
N LYS A 106 0.74 -12.61 -9.40
CA LYS A 106 1.52 -13.69 -8.81
C LYS A 106 1.62 -13.52 -7.30
N TRP A 107 1.96 -12.31 -6.82
CA TRP A 107 2.00 -11.98 -5.40
C TRP A 107 0.66 -12.23 -4.71
N ALA A 108 -0.46 -11.82 -5.28
CA ALA A 108 -1.80 -12.07 -4.73
C ALA A 108 -2.11 -13.57 -4.64
N THR A 109 -1.77 -14.31 -5.69
CA THR A 109 -1.96 -15.76 -5.74
C THR A 109 -1.18 -16.47 -4.62
N GLU A 110 0.07 -16.07 -4.37
CA GLU A 110 0.91 -16.58 -3.27
C GLU A 110 0.35 -16.22 -1.88
N ARG A 111 -0.52 -15.21 -1.82
CA ARG A 111 -1.21 -14.75 -0.60
C ARG A 111 -2.56 -15.43 -0.38
N GLY A 112 -3.04 -16.19 -1.35
CA GLY A 112 -4.31 -16.93 -1.24
C GLY A 112 -5.54 -16.11 -1.61
N PHE A 113 -5.40 -15.02 -2.35
CA PHE A 113 -6.51 -14.26 -2.89
C PHE A 113 -6.33 -13.96 -4.37
N GLU A 114 -7.43 -13.67 -5.05
CA GLU A 114 -7.48 -13.24 -6.43
C GLU A 114 -7.83 -11.76 -6.50
N ILE A 115 -7.24 -11.03 -7.44
CA ILE A 115 -7.52 -9.61 -7.69
C ILE A 115 -8.44 -9.53 -8.90
N GLU A 116 -9.56 -8.82 -8.77
CA GLU A 116 -10.44 -8.51 -9.90
C GLU A 116 -9.72 -7.60 -10.91
N ARG A 117 -9.84 -7.91 -12.20
CA ARG A 117 -9.09 -7.18 -13.26
C ARG A 117 -9.55 -5.74 -13.42
N GLU A 118 -10.82 -5.47 -13.15
CA GLU A 118 -11.39 -4.13 -13.24
C GLU A 118 -10.94 -3.26 -12.07
N ILE A 119 -10.59 -2.02 -12.37
CA ILE A 119 -10.25 -1.02 -11.35
C ILE A 119 -11.56 -0.63 -10.66
N SER A 120 -11.64 -0.85 -9.35
CA SER A 120 -12.81 -0.49 -8.55
C SER A 120 -12.79 0.99 -8.15
N HIS A 121 -11.61 1.54 -7.89
CA HIS A 121 -11.42 2.97 -7.58
C HIS A 121 -10.13 3.51 -8.17
N GLY A 122 -10.16 4.76 -8.62
CA GLY A 122 -9.07 5.40 -9.36
C GLY A 122 -9.13 5.11 -10.86
N PRO A 123 -8.07 5.39 -11.63
CA PRO A 123 -6.81 6.00 -11.19
C PRO A 123 -7.00 7.42 -10.63
N THR A 124 -6.33 7.73 -9.52
CA THR A 124 -6.33 9.10 -8.94
C THR A 124 -5.02 9.38 -8.22
N VAL A 125 -4.70 10.65 -8.01
CA VAL A 125 -3.59 11.10 -7.18
C VAL A 125 -4.14 11.52 -5.83
N LEU A 126 -3.58 10.99 -4.75
CA LEU A 126 -3.93 11.28 -3.38
C LEU A 126 -2.78 12.05 -2.71
N TRP A 127 -3.10 13.11 -1.99
CA TRP A 127 -2.15 13.82 -1.13
C TRP A 127 -2.59 13.68 0.33
N LEU A 128 -1.85 12.85 1.06
CA LEU A 128 -2.05 12.65 2.49
C LEU A 128 -1.20 13.69 3.21
N GLN A 129 -1.82 14.64 3.91
CA GLN A 129 -1.11 15.71 4.63
C GLN A 129 -0.74 15.35 6.08
N GLY A 130 -1.02 14.11 6.48
CA GLY A 130 -0.68 13.56 7.80
C GLY A 130 -1.60 12.40 8.18
N GLY A 131 -1.29 11.71 9.28
CA GLY A 131 -2.08 10.55 9.71
C GLY A 131 -1.82 9.32 8.83
N GLY A 132 -2.87 8.65 8.36
CA GLY A 132 -2.71 7.45 7.53
C GLY A 132 -3.90 7.11 6.64
N ILE A 133 -3.67 6.22 5.69
CA ILE A 133 -4.69 5.66 4.79
C ILE A 133 -4.81 4.16 5.04
N THR A 134 -6.04 3.66 5.10
CA THR A 134 -6.33 2.23 5.34
C THR A 134 -6.96 1.65 4.11
N CYS A 135 -6.46 0.50 3.64
CA CYS A 135 -7.04 -0.24 2.54
C CYS A 135 -8.32 -0.95 3.02
N PRO A 136 -9.46 -0.84 2.31
CA PRO A 136 -10.67 -1.59 2.65
C PRO A 136 -10.42 -3.11 2.68
N SER A 137 -11.10 -3.83 3.57
CA SER A 137 -10.83 -5.25 3.87
C SER A 137 -10.94 -6.21 2.67
N ASP A 138 -11.76 -5.86 1.70
CA ASP A 138 -12.04 -6.64 0.48
C ASP A 138 -11.26 -6.11 -0.74
N MET A 139 -10.25 -5.28 -0.53
CA MET A 139 -9.49 -4.65 -1.61
C MET A 139 -7.99 -4.83 -1.47
N VAL A 140 -7.31 -4.55 -2.59
CA VAL A 140 -5.88 -4.24 -2.63
C VAL A 140 -5.72 -2.82 -3.18
N SER A 141 -4.89 -2.02 -2.52
CA SER A 141 -4.47 -0.71 -3.03
C SER A 141 -3.06 -0.82 -3.60
N ILE A 142 -2.90 -0.44 -4.87
CA ILE A 142 -1.60 -0.29 -5.51
C ILE A 142 -1.27 1.20 -5.51
N LEU A 143 -0.19 1.53 -4.82
CA LEU A 143 0.27 2.90 -4.62
C LEU A 143 1.61 3.10 -5.33
N VAL A 144 1.77 4.24 -6.01
CA VAL A 144 3.06 4.69 -6.52
C VAL A 144 3.31 6.07 -5.96
N PHE A 145 4.43 6.26 -5.26
CA PHE A 145 4.75 7.58 -4.71
C PHE A 145 5.08 8.55 -5.86
N VAL A 146 4.45 9.72 -5.86
CA VAL A 146 4.63 10.76 -6.88
C VAL A 146 5.05 12.06 -6.22
N GLN A 147 5.40 13.06 -7.01
CA GLN A 147 5.76 14.37 -6.48
C GLN A 147 4.58 15.02 -5.74
N ARG A 148 4.92 15.77 -4.69
CA ARG A 148 3.99 16.64 -3.98
C ARG A 148 3.38 17.66 -4.94
N PRO A 149 2.11 18.00 -4.72
CA PRO A 149 1.49 19.06 -5.49
C PRO A 149 2.19 20.39 -5.26
N THR A 150 2.31 21.18 -6.32
CA THR A 150 2.88 22.53 -6.27
C THR A 150 1.77 23.58 -6.26
N PRO A 151 1.95 24.75 -5.61
CA PRO A 151 1.00 25.85 -5.78
C PRO A 151 1.12 26.45 -7.19
N LYS A 152 0.01 26.68 -7.89
CA LYS A 152 -0.02 27.23 -9.28
C LYS A 152 0.76 28.54 -9.43
N HIS A 153 0.76 29.36 -8.38
CA HIS A 153 1.37 30.69 -8.37
C HIS A 153 2.83 30.69 -7.91
N SER A 154 3.42 29.51 -7.69
CA SER A 154 4.86 29.37 -7.44
C SER A 154 5.65 29.50 -8.74
N GLY A 155 5.43 30.60 -9.46
CA GLY A 155 6.23 31.03 -10.61
C GLY A 155 7.63 31.41 -10.14
N GLY A 156 8.46 30.42 -9.83
CA GLY A 156 9.90 30.58 -9.73
C GLY A 156 10.51 30.34 -11.10
N ALA A 157 10.84 31.44 -11.81
CA ALA A 157 11.64 31.51 -13.03
C ALA A 157 11.40 30.38 -14.05
N VAL A 158 10.53 30.64 -15.03
CA VAL A 158 10.72 30.08 -16.37
C VAL A 158 12.06 30.64 -16.86
N VAL A 159 13.14 29.88 -16.68
CA VAL A 159 14.34 30.09 -17.49
C VAL A 159 13.93 29.64 -18.88
N GLU A 160 13.61 30.61 -19.75
CA GLU A 160 13.67 30.40 -21.19
C GLU A 160 15.12 30.02 -21.52
N VAL A 161 15.42 28.73 -21.52
CA VAL A 161 16.54 28.21 -22.29
C VAL A 161 15.99 28.01 -23.69
N THR A 162 16.24 29.00 -24.53
CA THR A 162 16.22 28.85 -25.98
C THR A 162 17.01 27.60 -26.38
N GLY A 163 16.31 26.59 -26.88
CA GLY A 163 16.87 25.50 -27.66
C GLY A 163 17.35 24.27 -26.87
N GLY A 164 16.73 23.12 -27.14
CA GLY A 164 17.21 21.80 -26.75
C GLY A 164 16.41 21.18 -25.61
N GLY A 165 15.68 20.10 -25.91
CA GLY A 165 14.85 19.40 -24.94
C GLY A 165 15.66 18.81 -23.79
N GLU A 166 15.55 19.42 -22.62
CA GLU A 166 15.85 18.82 -21.32
C GLU A 166 14.74 19.22 -20.36
N GLY A 167 14.06 18.22 -19.80
CA GLY A 167 12.86 18.40 -18.99
C GLY A 167 13.11 19.26 -17.76
N LEU A 168 12.08 20.01 -17.36
CA LEU A 168 11.94 20.66 -16.06
C LEU A 168 12.64 19.80 -15.00
N ALA A 169 13.73 20.31 -14.42
CA ALA A 169 14.45 19.63 -13.36
C ALA A 169 13.50 19.44 -12.18
N ALA A 170 12.85 18.27 -12.14
CA ALA A 170 12.00 17.81 -11.07
C ALA A 170 12.70 18.08 -9.74
N ARG A 171 12.06 18.88 -8.88
CA ARG A 171 12.57 19.15 -7.52
C ARG A 171 12.78 17.80 -6.84
N GLN A 172 14.02 17.45 -6.52
CA GLN A 172 14.31 16.14 -5.96
C GLN A 172 13.68 16.04 -4.57
N GLU A 173 12.65 15.22 -4.43
CA GLU A 173 12.02 15.00 -3.14
C GLU A 173 12.95 14.23 -2.21
N PRO A 174 13.15 14.68 -0.96
CA PRO A 174 13.88 13.91 0.02
C PRO A 174 13.11 12.61 0.35
N PRO A 175 13.83 11.51 0.64
CA PRO A 175 13.20 10.28 1.10
C PRO A 175 12.41 10.51 2.39
N PHE A 176 11.42 9.66 2.61
CA PHE A 176 10.63 9.60 3.84
C PHE A 176 10.48 8.17 4.33
N MET A 177 10.02 7.99 5.56
CA MET A 177 9.77 6.66 6.12
C MET A 177 8.29 6.31 5.97
N GLY A 178 8.01 5.22 5.26
CA GLY A 178 6.71 4.57 5.24
C GLY A 178 6.60 3.57 6.39
N GLU A 179 5.50 3.62 7.14
CA GLU A 179 5.11 2.62 8.13
C GLU A 179 3.84 1.93 7.65
N VAL A 180 3.91 0.62 7.38
CA VAL A 180 2.73 -0.21 7.11
C VAL A 180 2.35 -0.93 8.39
N ARG A 181 1.12 -0.70 8.85
CA ARG A 181 0.49 -1.42 9.96
C ARG A 181 -0.43 -2.48 9.41
N THR A 182 -0.12 -3.72 9.73
CA THR A 182 -0.93 -4.87 9.33
C THR A 182 -1.72 -5.36 10.54
N PRO A 183 -3.06 -5.49 10.44
CA PRO A 183 -3.87 -5.98 11.54
C PRO A 183 -3.54 -7.45 11.84
N ILE A 184 -3.35 -7.80 13.11
CA ILE A 184 -3.24 -9.19 13.58
C ILE A 184 -4.63 -9.62 14.08
N THR A 185 -5.15 -8.85 15.03
CA THR A 185 -6.51 -8.86 15.58
C THR A 185 -6.78 -7.44 16.06
N ASP A 186 -8.01 -6.96 16.16
CA ASP A 186 -8.26 -5.63 16.76
C ASP A 186 -7.95 -5.69 18.28
N PRO A 187 -7.17 -4.77 18.90
CA PRO A 187 -6.45 -3.60 18.36
C PRO A 187 -4.93 -3.82 18.14
N LEU A 188 -4.52 -5.07 17.94
CA LEU A 188 -3.13 -5.50 17.79
C LEU A 188 -2.68 -5.48 16.32
N PHE A 189 -1.62 -4.72 16.05
CA PHE A 189 -1.03 -4.55 14.73
C PHE A 189 0.45 -4.92 14.75
N CYS A 190 0.98 -5.41 13.64
CA CYS A 190 2.42 -5.40 13.41
C CYS A 190 2.78 -4.23 12.49
N SER A 191 3.87 -3.53 12.79
CA SER A 191 4.38 -2.44 11.95
C SER A 191 5.64 -2.86 11.20
N SER A 192 5.74 -2.45 9.94
CA SER A 192 6.95 -2.55 9.13
C SER A 192 7.33 -1.15 8.65
N MET A 193 8.59 -0.78 8.83
CA MET A 193 9.13 0.52 8.40
C MET A 193 10.08 0.36 7.22
N PHE A 194 10.02 1.29 6.26
CA PHE A 194 10.87 1.30 5.08
C PHE A 194 11.08 2.72 4.58
N GLU A 195 12.27 2.98 4.06
CA GLU A 195 12.55 4.21 3.33
C GLU A 195 11.86 4.18 1.96
N CYS A 196 11.19 5.28 1.63
CA CYS A 196 10.41 5.48 0.42
C CYS A 196 10.94 6.68 -0.36
N GLN A 197 10.89 6.58 -1.69
CA GLN A 197 11.17 7.67 -2.62
C GLN A 197 10.11 7.75 -3.72
N VAL A 198 10.08 8.88 -4.43
CA VAL A 198 9.23 9.05 -5.61
C VAL A 198 9.52 7.96 -6.64
N GLY A 199 8.46 7.27 -7.07
CA GLY A 199 8.50 6.16 -8.00
C GLY A 199 8.52 4.78 -7.34
N ASP A 200 8.69 4.69 -6.02
CA ASP A 200 8.53 3.43 -5.30
C ASP A 200 7.06 2.98 -5.33
N ILE A 201 6.87 1.67 -5.45
CA ILE A 201 5.55 1.02 -5.53
C ILE A 201 5.28 0.32 -4.21
N LEU A 202 4.09 0.54 -3.65
CA LEU A 202 3.62 -0.10 -2.43
C LEU A 202 2.28 -0.79 -2.67
N LEU A 203 2.14 -2.00 -2.14
CA LEU A 203 0.89 -2.76 -2.14
C LEU A 203 0.35 -2.81 -0.71
N LEU A 204 -0.90 -2.36 -0.53
CA LEU A 204 -1.63 -2.52 0.72
C LEU A 204 -2.70 -3.59 0.53
N GLU A 205 -2.67 -4.62 1.38
CA GLU A 205 -3.74 -5.61 1.51
C GLU A 205 -4.88 -5.05 2.35
N GLY A 206 -6.06 -5.66 2.23
CA GLY A 206 -7.24 -5.24 2.99
C GLY A 206 -7.00 -5.18 4.50
N GLY A 207 -7.39 -4.05 5.09
CA GLY A 207 -7.18 -3.70 6.50
C GLY A 207 -5.80 -3.14 6.82
N GLU A 208 -4.84 -3.17 5.89
CA GLU A 208 -3.53 -2.57 6.12
C GLU A 208 -3.59 -1.04 6.07
N LYS A 209 -2.80 -0.39 6.92
CA LYS A 209 -2.70 1.06 7.02
C LYS A 209 -1.31 1.54 6.68
N LEU A 210 -1.19 2.52 5.80
CA LEU A 210 0.03 3.28 5.54
C LEU A 210 0.03 4.57 6.36
N VAL A 211 1.17 4.86 6.99
CA VAL A 211 1.49 6.13 7.66
C VAL A 211 2.84 6.61 7.11
N ALA A 212 2.93 7.88 6.71
CA ALA A 212 4.19 8.48 6.29
C ALA A 212 4.80 9.31 7.44
N ARG A 213 6.11 9.18 7.65
CA ARG A 213 6.83 9.82 8.75
C ARG A 213 8.18 10.38 8.31
N ARG A 214 8.62 11.44 8.98
CA ARG A 214 9.99 11.94 8.91
C ARG A 214 10.56 11.93 10.33
N GLY A 215 11.37 10.91 10.64
CA GLY A 215 11.73 10.60 12.03
C GLY A 215 10.50 10.11 12.80
N ILE A 216 10.18 10.76 13.92
CA ILE A 216 9.00 10.41 14.74
C ILE A 216 7.72 11.13 14.30
N GLU A 217 7.85 12.20 13.52
CA GLU A 217 6.74 13.08 13.14
C GLU A 217 6.02 12.56 11.89
N PRO A 218 4.67 12.64 11.84
CA PRO A 218 3.94 12.44 10.59
C PRO A 218 4.40 13.43 9.53
N CYS A 219 4.48 12.99 8.28
CA CYS A 219 4.73 13.87 7.15
C CYS A 219 3.69 13.70 6.07
N ASP A 220 3.64 14.67 5.17
CA ASP A 220 2.81 14.59 3.98
C ASP A 220 3.46 13.69 2.91
N VAL A 221 2.62 13.06 2.10
CA VAL A 221 3.04 12.21 0.99
C VAL A 221 2.00 12.25 -0.12
N CYS A 222 2.47 12.32 -1.36
CA CYS A 222 1.64 12.25 -2.55
C CYS A 222 1.80 10.88 -3.21
N MET A 223 0.69 10.28 -3.64
CA MET A 223 0.69 8.94 -4.22
C MET A 223 -0.34 8.84 -5.34
N PHE A 224 0.05 8.27 -6.45
CA PHE A 224 -0.87 7.68 -7.40
C PHE A 224 -1.50 6.42 -6.78
N CYS A 225 -2.81 6.25 -6.92
CA CYS A 225 -3.56 5.14 -6.34
C CYS A 225 -4.53 4.53 -7.36
N VAL A 226 -4.51 3.20 -7.43
CA VAL A 226 -5.57 2.36 -8.00
C VAL A 226 -5.94 1.29 -6.99
N MET A 227 -7.24 0.98 -6.89
CA MET A 227 -7.73 -0.08 -6.02
C MET A 227 -8.53 -1.11 -6.81
N HIS A 228 -8.33 -2.37 -6.44
CA HIS A 228 -9.03 -3.51 -7.01
C HIS A 228 -9.70 -4.29 -5.91
N ARG A 229 -10.89 -4.81 -6.19
CA ARG A 229 -11.55 -5.82 -5.34
C ARG A 229 -10.74 -7.10 -5.32
N THR A 230 -10.81 -7.79 -4.20
CA THR A 230 -10.16 -9.07 -3.97
C THR A 230 -11.18 -10.10 -3.52
N THR A 231 -10.95 -11.35 -3.91
CA THR A 231 -11.76 -12.48 -3.44
C THR A 231 -10.85 -13.58 -2.90
N PRO A 232 -11.25 -14.30 -1.84
CA PRO A 232 -10.50 -15.45 -1.37
C PRO A 232 -10.40 -16.49 -2.47
N ARG A 233 -9.21 -17.07 -2.64
CA ARG A 233 -9.02 -18.13 -3.64
C ARG A 233 -9.80 -19.38 -3.23
N LYS A 234 -10.62 -19.91 -4.13
CA LYS A 234 -11.33 -21.19 -3.91
C LYS A 234 -10.29 -22.30 -3.63
N GLY A 235 -10.31 -22.83 -2.42
CA GLY A 235 -9.36 -23.84 -1.92
C GLY A 235 -8.58 -23.43 -0.66
N ALA A 236 -8.46 -22.13 -0.35
CA ALA A 236 -7.76 -21.68 0.86
C ALA A 236 -8.55 -21.93 2.17
N ALA A 237 -9.85 -22.24 2.06
CA ALA A 237 -10.72 -22.57 3.19
C ALA A 237 -10.73 -24.07 3.55
N GLY A 238 -10.00 -24.93 2.80
CA GLY A 238 -10.15 -26.38 2.87
C GLY A 238 -9.05 -27.18 3.57
N GLU A 239 -7.93 -26.57 3.97
CA GLU A 239 -6.76 -27.33 4.48
C GLU A 239 -6.62 -27.35 6.02
N ASN A 240 -7.59 -26.81 6.76
CA ASN A 240 -7.58 -26.85 8.24
C ASN A 240 -8.83 -27.52 8.85
N ALA A 241 -9.52 -28.37 8.10
CA ALA A 241 -10.61 -29.20 8.60
C ALA A 241 -10.38 -30.66 8.22
N ALA A 242 -9.34 -31.26 8.81
CA ALA A 242 -9.17 -32.70 8.95
C ALA A 242 -8.32 -32.98 10.19
#